data_AF-A0AA51H6Q0-F1
#
_entry.id   AF-A0AA51H6Q0-F1
#
_cell.length_a   1.000
_cell.length_b   1.000
_cell.length_c   1.000
_cell.angle_alpha   90.00
_cell.angle_beta   90.00
_cell.angle_gamma   90.00
#
_symmetry.space_group_name_H-M   'P 1'
#
loop_
_entity.id
_entity.type
_entity.pdbx_description
1 polymer ?
#
loop_
_entity_poly.entity_id
_entity_poly.type
_entity_poly.pdbx_seq_one_letter_code
_entity_poly.pdbx_strand_id
1 'polypeptide(L)'
;MNRKFETSKLTFLGVMLALTIVFVALTAIPTTSASMALLLFLPTIITSVILGPKSGAVMGALAGFATLIRALTAPASPLDYLFLNPLVAVLPRIFIGVIPYYIFKLFNKIIKNETVSLLAAGVSGALTNTGLVIFMLYVVYSDEIVRLSTEFGIGTTFAAFAIFLVTTSALIESTAAGVGTAAVVKVYNKINR
;
A
#
# COMPACT_ATOMS: atom_id res chain seq x y z
N MET A 1 31.85 11.50 1.31
CA MET A 1 30.38 11.69 1.22
C MET A 1 30.01 11.82 -0.26
N ASN A 2 29.42 10.79 -0.88
CA ASN A 2 29.29 10.68 -2.33
C ASN A 2 28.06 11.46 -2.86
N ARG A 3 28.21 12.78 -3.07
CA ARG A 3 27.12 13.72 -3.40
C ARG A 3 26.27 13.31 -4.63
N LYS A 4 26.84 12.63 -5.63
CA LYS A 4 26.09 12.17 -6.83
C LYS A 4 25.06 11.08 -6.51
N PHE A 5 25.31 10.26 -5.50
CA PHE A 5 24.39 9.20 -5.09
C PHE A 5 23.20 9.78 -4.31
N GLU A 6 23.45 10.80 -3.50
CA GLU A 6 22.42 11.50 -2.72
C GLU A 6 21.41 12.23 -3.62
N THR A 7 21.87 12.91 -4.67
CA THR A 7 20.98 13.60 -5.62
C THR A 7 20.12 12.62 -6.42
N SER A 8 20.69 11.52 -6.91
CA SER A 8 19.94 10.49 -7.65
C SER A 8 18.85 9.83 -6.79
N LYS A 9 19.15 9.55 -5.51
CA LYS A 9 18.16 9.03 -4.55
C LYS A 9 17.01 10.01 -4.33
N LEU A 10 17.33 11.31 -4.17
CA LEU A 10 16.33 12.36 -3.98
C LEU A 10 15.42 12.48 -5.20
N THR A 11 16.01 12.49 -6.41
CA THR A 11 15.25 12.54 -7.66
C THR A 11 14.33 11.32 -7.80
N PHE A 12 14.83 10.11 -7.53
CA PHE A 12 14.01 8.89 -7.59
C PHE A 12 12.83 8.96 -6.60
N LEU A 13 13.08 9.39 -5.37
CA LEU A 13 12.03 9.57 -4.36
C LEU A 13 11.00 10.60 -4.82
N GLY A 14 11.43 11.72 -5.43
CA GLY A 14 10.54 12.74 -5.99
C GLY A 14 9.67 12.21 -7.12
N VAL A 15 10.23 11.42 -8.04
CA VAL A 15 9.47 10.79 -9.14
C VAL A 15 8.45 9.78 -8.60
N MET A 16 8.86 8.94 -7.64
CA MET A 16 7.94 7.98 -7.01
C MET A 16 6.81 8.70 -6.26
N LEU A 17 7.12 9.81 -5.59
CA LEU A 17 6.13 10.64 -4.91
C LEU A 17 5.15 11.28 -5.89
N ALA A 18 5.62 11.81 -7.01
CA ALA A 18 4.75 12.32 -8.05
C ALA A 18 3.82 11.22 -8.60
N LEU A 19 4.34 10.02 -8.85
CA LEU A 19 3.54 8.87 -9.26
C LEU A 19 2.48 8.49 -8.22
N THR A 20 2.84 8.47 -6.94
CA THR A 20 1.87 8.21 -5.86
C THR A 20 0.77 9.26 -5.83
N ILE A 21 1.09 10.54 -5.96
CA ILE A 21 0.07 11.61 -5.98
C ILE A 21 -0.88 11.42 -7.18
N VAL A 22 -0.34 11.10 -8.36
CA VAL A 22 -1.16 10.83 -9.55
C VAL A 22 -2.05 9.61 -9.33
N PHE A 23 -1.52 8.52 -8.78
CA PHE A 23 -2.32 7.33 -8.48
C PHE A 23 -3.39 7.61 -7.43
N VAL A 24 -3.07 8.35 -6.37
CA VAL A 24 -4.06 8.83 -5.40
C VAL A 24 -5.15 9.64 -6.09
N ALA A 25 -4.80 10.59 -6.96
CA ALA A 25 -5.79 11.39 -7.69
C ALA A 25 -6.66 10.54 -8.63
N LEU A 26 -6.10 9.54 -9.31
CA LEU A 26 -6.86 8.64 -10.20
C LEU A 26 -7.90 7.82 -9.44
N THR A 27 -7.62 7.46 -8.19
CA THR A 27 -8.60 6.76 -7.35
C THR A 27 -9.80 7.62 -6.96
N ALA A 28 -9.79 8.94 -7.21
CA ALA A 28 -10.92 9.84 -6.99
C ALA A 28 -12.01 9.72 -8.08
N ILE A 29 -11.73 9.08 -9.21
CA ILE A 29 -12.74 8.79 -10.22
C ILE A 29 -13.55 7.59 -9.72
N PRO A 30 -14.87 7.75 -9.45
CA PRO A 30 -15.71 6.65 -8.97
C PRO A 30 -15.82 5.61 -10.07
N THR A 31 -14.96 4.60 -9.98
CA THR A 31 -15.01 3.38 -10.78
C THR A 31 -15.44 2.27 -9.84
N THR A 32 -16.33 1.40 -10.30
CA THR A 32 -17.02 0.35 -9.53
C THR A 32 -16.09 -0.72 -8.94
N SER A 33 -14.78 -0.57 -9.08
CA SER A 33 -13.79 -1.58 -8.72
C SER A 33 -13.03 -1.13 -7.47
N ALA A 34 -13.29 -1.81 -6.36
CA ALA A 34 -12.49 -1.82 -5.13
C ALA A 34 -11.05 -2.36 -5.32
N SER A 35 -10.52 -2.27 -6.54
CA SER A 35 -9.23 -2.78 -7.04
C SER A 35 -8.20 -1.64 -7.22
N MET A 36 -8.55 -0.42 -6.83
CA MET A 36 -7.74 0.79 -6.97
C MET A 36 -6.74 0.99 -5.83
N ALA A 37 -6.85 0.28 -4.70
CA ALA A 37 -5.88 0.47 -3.61
C ALA A 37 -4.48 0.01 -4.01
N LEU A 38 -4.40 -0.93 -4.96
CA LEU A 38 -3.16 -1.44 -5.55
C LEU A 38 -2.21 -0.37 -6.09
N LEU A 39 -2.75 0.63 -6.80
CA LEU A 39 -1.93 1.71 -7.37
C LEU A 39 -1.33 2.62 -6.28
N LEU A 40 -1.99 2.73 -5.13
CA LEU A 40 -1.60 3.67 -4.07
C LEU A 40 -0.27 3.30 -3.41
N PHE A 41 0.01 2.00 -3.29
CA PHE A 41 1.16 1.52 -2.54
C PHE A 41 2.29 0.94 -3.40
N LEU A 42 2.07 0.68 -4.70
CA LEU A 42 3.11 0.13 -5.57
C LEU A 42 4.39 0.99 -5.63
N PRO A 43 4.33 2.33 -5.79
CA PRO A 43 5.54 3.16 -5.77
C PRO A 43 6.29 3.10 -4.43
N THR A 44 5.55 2.97 -3.32
CA THR A 44 6.11 2.84 -1.97
C THR A 44 6.85 1.51 -1.80
N ILE A 45 6.28 0.41 -2.28
CA ILE A 45 6.93 -0.92 -2.25
C ILE A 45 8.21 -0.90 -3.11
N ILE A 46 8.14 -0.37 -4.33
CA ILE A 46 9.30 -0.27 -5.23
C ILE A 46 10.41 0.58 -4.58
N THR A 47 10.05 1.73 -4.01
CA THR A 47 10.97 2.61 -3.27
C THR A 47 11.61 1.88 -2.10
N SER A 48 10.83 1.13 -1.34
CA SER A 48 11.30 0.33 -0.21
C SER A 48 12.34 -0.72 -0.64
N VAL A 49 12.06 -1.46 -1.71
CA VAL A 49 12.94 -2.52 -2.22
C VAL A 49 14.24 -1.96 -2.80
N ILE A 50 14.17 -0.83 -3.53
CA ILE A 50 15.34 -0.25 -4.22
C ILE A 50 16.19 0.62 -3.29
N LEU A 51 15.58 1.55 -2.55
CA LEU A 51 16.29 2.54 -1.73
C LEU A 51 16.44 2.12 -0.27
N GLY A 52 15.70 1.10 0.15
CA GLY A 52 15.72 0.55 1.50
C GLY A 52 14.55 1.02 2.39
N PRO A 53 14.49 0.48 3.62
CA PRO A 53 13.31 0.60 4.48
C PRO A 53 13.08 2.02 5.01
N LYS A 54 14.16 2.82 5.16
CA LYS A 54 14.04 4.22 5.62
C LYS A 54 13.34 5.08 4.56
N SER A 55 13.78 4.99 3.30
CA SER A 55 13.16 5.69 2.17
C SER A 55 11.76 5.19 1.90
N GLY A 56 11.53 3.88 2.02
CA GLY A 56 10.19 3.30 1.94
C GLY A 56 9.25 3.81 3.03
N ALA A 57 9.70 3.91 4.29
CA ALA A 57 8.89 4.45 5.38
C ALA A 57 8.49 5.92 5.16
N VAL A 58 9.44 6.75 4.71
CA VAL A 58 9.17 8.15 4.36
C VAL A 58 8.16 8.23 3.22
N MET A 59 8.37 7.43 2.18
CA MET A 59 7.44 7.36 1.05
C MET A 59 6.04 6.90 1.47
N GLY A 60 5.95 5.93 2.38
CA GLY A 60 4.70 5.47 2.97
C GLY A 60 4.00 6.54 3.79
N ALA A 61 4.73 7.30 4.60
CA ALA A 61 4.16 8.43 5.32
C ALA A 61 3.57 9.48 4.37
N LEU A 62 4.33 9.87 3.33
CA LEU A 62 3.91 10.86 2.33
C LEU A 62 2.69 10.37 1.52
N ALA A 63 2.67 9.09 1.15
CA ALA A 63 1.51 8.47 0.53
C ALA A 63 0.28 8.52 1.44
N GLY A 64 0.45 8.22 2.74
CA GLY A 64 -0.61 8.31 3.74
C GLY A 64 -1.19 9.73 3.87
N PHE A 65 -0.32 10.74 3.91
CA PHE A 65 -0.74 12.14 3.91
C PHE A 65 -1.50 12.52 2.64
N ALA A 66 -1.02 12.10 1.46
CA ALA A 66 -1.73 12.34 0.20
C ALA A 66 -3.12 11.70 0.20
N THR A 67 -3.26 10.48 0.73
CA THR A 67 -4.58 9.82 0.86
C THR A 67 -5.51 10.53 1.84
N LEU A 68 -4.97 11.11 2.92
CA LEU A 68 -5.77 11.87 3.89
C LEU A 68 -6.29 13.18 3.29
N ILE A 69 -5.43 13.91 2.55
CA ILE A 69 -5.85 15.12 1.82
C ILE A 69 -6.97 14.77 0.84
N ARG A 70 -6.83 13.67 0.09
CA ARG A 70 -7.87 13.22 -0.83
C ARG A 70 -9.19 12.90 -0.10
N ALA A 71 -9.13 12.18 1.01
CA ALA A 71 -10.33 11.83 1.79
C ALA A 71 -11.09 13.08 2.27
N LEU A 72 -10.37 14.18 2.54
CA LEU A 72 -10.95 15.48 2.89
C LEU A 72 -11.55 16.23 1.69
N THR A 73 -10.89 16.18 0.53
CA THR A 73 -11.26 17.04 -0.61
C THR A 73 -12.23 16.39 -1.60
N ALA A 74 -12.19 15.06 -1.74
CA ALA A 74 -12.95 14.32 -2.75
C ALA A 74 -13.28 12.89 -2.27
N PRO A 75 -14.22 12.73 -1.32
CA PRO A 75 -14.68 11.41 -0.90
C PRO A 75 -15.41 10.73 -2.05
N ALA A 76 -14.92 9.55 -2.45
CA ALA A 76 -15.47 8.74 -3.54
C ALA A 76 -16.34 7.58 -3.03
N SER A 77 -16.24 7.21 -1.75
CA SER A 77 -17.02 6.12 -1.15
C SER A 77 -17.41 6.41 0.31
N PRO A 78 -18.52 5.82 0.82
CA PRO A 78 -18.91 5.96 2.24
C PRO A 78 -17.82 5.49 3.22
N LEU A 79 -16.95 4.58 2.78
CA LEU A 79 -15.81 4.07 3.55
C LEU A 79 -14.65 5.08 3.66
N ASP A 80 -14.63 6.14 2.84
CA ASP A 80 -13.55 7.15 2.89
C ASP A 80 -13.57 7.96 4.19
N TYR A 81 -14.71 8.04 4.87
CA TYR A 81 -14.83 8.66 6.19
C TYR A 81 -13.92 7.97 7.22
N LEU A 82 -13.74 6.65 7.12
CA LEU A 82 -12.88 5.87 8.01
C LEU A 82 -11.38 6.22 7.84
N PHE A 83 -11.01 6.75 6.67
CA PHE A 83 -9.65 7.16 6.34
C PHE A 83 -9.35 8.63 6.68
N LEU A 84 -10.32 9.39 7.20
CA LEU A 84 -10.06 10.71 7.79
C LEU A 84 -9.19 10.62 9.03
N ASN A 85 -9.21 9.47 9.72
CA ASN A 85 -8.35 9.26 10.86
C ASN A 85 -6.90 9.04 10.40
N PRO A 86 -5.95 9.92 10.78
CA PRO A 86 -4.56 9.80 10.35
C PRO A 86 -3.91 8.48 10.82
N LEU A 87 -4.39 7.88 11.92
CA LEU A 87 -3.90 6.58 12.37
C LEU A 87 -4.24 5.47 11.38
N VAL A 88 -5.45 5.49 10.81
CA VAL A 88 -5.92 4.48 9.85
C VAL A 88 -5.29 4.72 8.46
N ALA A 89 -5.10 5.99 8.07
CA ALA A 89 -4.55 6.33 6.77
C ALA A 89 -3.03 6.20 6.71
N VAL A 90 -2.29 6.75 7.68
CA VAL A 90 -0.83 6.92 7.58
C VAL A 90 -0.08 5.70 8.09
N LEU A 91 -0.49 5.14 9.23
CA LEU A 91 0.29 4.09 9.90
C LEU A 91 0.43 2.83 9.04
N PRO A 92 -0.64 2.25 8.45
CA PRO A 92 -0.49 1.10 7.56
C PRO A 92 0.44 1.37 6.37
N ARG A 93 0.49 2.62 5.87
CA ARG A 93 1.30 2.99 4.70
C ARG A 93 2.78 3.08 5.04
N ILE A 94 3.14 3.50 6.25
CA ILE A 94 4.52 3.42 6.74
C ILE A 94 4.98 1.96 6.77
N PHE A 95 4.15 1.05 7.28
CA PHE A 95 4.49 -0.38 7.37
C PHE A 95 4.65 -1.05 5.99
N ILE A 96 3.85 -0.68 5.01
CA ILE A 96 4.07 -1.07 3.60
C ILE A 96 5.45 -0.61 3.11
N GLY A 97 5.93 0.53 3.58
CA GLY A 97 7.27 1.03 3.27
C GLY A 97 8.41 0.25 3.90
N VAL A 98 8.14 -0.61 4.88
CA VAL A 98 9.18 -1.27 5.69
C VAL A 98 9.17 -2.78 5.54
N ILE A 99 7.99 -3.42 5.64
CA ILE A 99 7.85 -4.87 5.68
C ILE A 99 8.30 -5.55 4.37
N PRO A 100 7.91 -5.07 3.17
CA PRO A 100 8.31 -5.67 1.90
C PRO A 100 9.83 -5.76 1.70
N TYR A 101 10.59 -4.78 2.20
CA TYR A 101 12.05 -4.80 2.15
C TYR A 101 12.63 -5.97 2.95
N TYR A 102 12.13 -6.19 4.17
CA TYR A 102 12.60 -7.29 5.02
C TYR A 102 12.21 -8.65 4.44
N ILE A 103 11.00 -8.77 3.88
CA ILE A 103 10.56 -9.98 3.20
C ILE A 103 11.41 -10.25 1.96
N PHE A 104 11.67 -9.24 1.14
CA PHE A 104 12.57 -9.34 -0.01
C PHE A 104 13.96 -9.86 0.42
N LYS A 105 14.55 -9.24 1.46
CA LYS A 105 15.88 -9.61 1.95
C LYS A 105 15.92 -11.04 2.50
N LEU A 106 14.88 -11.46 3.20
CA LEU A 106 14.76 -12.81 3.76
C LEU A 106 14.61 -13.85 2.66
N PHE A 107 13.69 -13.64 1.71
CA PHE A 107 13.44 -14.57 0.61
C PHE A 107 14.63 -14.65 -0.34
N ASN A 108 15.32 -13.53 -0.58
CA ASN A 108 16.50 -13.54 -1.42
C ASN A 108 17.65 -14.32 -0.77
N LYS A 109 17.72 -14.35 0.57
CA LYS A 109 18.70 -15.16 1.31
C LYS A 109 18.36 -16.66 1.28
N ILE A 110 17.08 -17.02 1.37
CA ILE A 110 16.62 -18.41 1.47
C ILE A 110 16.50 -19.07 0.09
N ILE A 111 15.72 -18.46 -0.81
CA ILE A 111 15.34 -19.03 -2.11
C ILE A 111 16.42 -18.74 -3.16
N LYS A 112 17.21 -17.65 -2.99
CA LYS A 112 18.21 -17.16 -3.95
C LYS A 112 17.64 -16.88 -5.36
N ASN A 113 16.33 -16.80 -5.48
CA ASN A 113 15.65 -16.41 -6.71
C ASN A 113 15.10 -14.99 -6.53
N GLU A 114 15.67 -14.05 -7.27
CA GLU A 114 15.30 -12.64 -7.24
C GLU A 114 13.83 -12.43 -7.61
N THR A 115 13.32 -13.14 -8.62
CA THR A 115 11.93 -12.96 -9.09
C THR A 115 10.94 -13.41 -8.03
N VAL A 116 11.16 -14.57 -7.40
CA VAL A 116 10.29 -15.07 -6.33
C VAL A 116 10.35 -14.16 -5.10
N SER A 117 11.53 -13.61 -4.80
CA SER A 117 11.72 -12.69 -3.68
C SER A 117 10.97 -11.36 -3.90
N LEU A 118 10.97 -10.84 -5.13
CA LEU A 118 10.23 -9.62 -5.48
C LEU A 118 8.71 -9.86 -5.48
N LEU A 119 8.25 -11.00 -5.98
CA LEU A 119 6.83 -11.39 -5.91
C LEU A 119 6.37 -11.48 -4.45
N ALA A 120 7.13 -12.18 -3.60
CA ALA A 120 6.83 -12.31 -2.18
C ALA A 120 6.81 -10.96 -1.46
N ALA A 121 7.74 -10.05 -1.80
CA ALA A 121 7.76 -8.70 -1.27
C ALA A 121 6.48 -7.92 -1.62
N GLY A 122 6.08 -7.92 -2.90
CA GLY A 122 4.86 -7.24 -3.34
C GLY A 122 3.58 -7.79 -2.69
N VAL A 123 3.44 -9.12 -2.65
CA VAL A 123 2.33 -9.81 -1.97
C VAL A 123 2.30 -9.45 -0.48
N SER A 124 3.45 -9.48 0.19
CA SER A 124 3.55 -9.17 1.61
C SER A 124 3.17 -7.72 1.93
N GLY A 125 3.47 -6.77 1.02
CA GLY A 125 3.09 -5.38 1.16
C GLY A 125 1.57 -5.18 1.14
N ALA A 126 0.89 -5.83 0.21
CA ALA A 126 -0.57 -5.79 0.12
C ALA A 126 -1.23 -6.44 1.35
N LEU A 127 -0.79 -7.65 1.74
CA LEU A 127 -1.34 -8.34 2.92
C LEU A 127 -1.13 -7.55 4.22
N THR A 128 0.04 -6.92 4.36
CA THR A 128 0.34 -6.04 5.49
C THR A 128 -0.63 -4.86 5.54
N ASN A 129 -0.92 -4.25 4.39
CA ASN A 129 -1.86 -3.13 4.34
C ASN A 129 -3.25 -3.57 4.79
N THR A 130 -3.80 -4.61 4.17
CA THR A 130 -5.14 -5.10 4.48
C THR A 130 -5.25 -5.48 5.96
N GLY A 131 -4.30 -6.24 6.47
CA GLY A 131 -4.27 -6.65 7.88
C GLY A 131 -4.22 -5.47 8.85
N LEU A 132 -3.34 -4.49 8.58
CA LEU A 132 -3.21 -3.31 9.45
C LEU A 132 -4.39 -2.35 9.34
N VAL A 133 -4.98 -2.20 8.16
CA VAL A 133 -6.19 -1.39 7.99
C VAL A 133 -7.33 -2.04 8.77
N ILE A 134 -7.58 -3.35 8.60
CA ILE A 134 -8.63 -4.06 9.35
C ILE A 134 -8.37 -3.98 10.86
N PHE A 135 -7.13 -4.16 11.29
CA PHE A 135 -6.76 -4.02 12.70
C PHE A 135 -7.04 -2.61 13.25
N MET A 136 -6.66 -1.58 12.52
CA MET A 136 -6.93 -0.19 12.92
C MET A 136 -8.42 0.14 12.93
N LEU A 137 -9.16 -0.36 11.94
CA LEU A 137 -10.61 -0.24 11.88
C LEU A 137 -11.29 -0.93 13.06
N TYR A 138 -10.78 -2.09 13.50
CA TYR A 138 -11.26 -2.79 14.68
C TYR A 138 -11.02 -1.97 15.97
N VAL A 139 -9.82 -1.40 16.13
CA VAL A 139 -9.47 -0.66 17.35
C VAL A 139 -10.20 0.68 17.44
N VAL A 140 -10.43 1.36 16.32
CA VAL A 140 -10.93 2.74 16.30
C VAL A 140 -12.43 2.83 15.99
N TYR A 141 -12.96 1.95 15.15
CA TYR A 141 -14.31 2.07 14.57
C TYR A 141 -15.14 0.78 14.66
N SER A 142 -14.88 -0.10 15.64
CA SER A 142 -15.60 -1.38 15.78
C SER A 142 -17.11 -1.23 15.74
N ASP A 143 -17.65 -0.31 16.54
CA ASP A 143 -19.09 -0.16 16.72
C ASP A 143 -19.77 0.48 15.51
N GLU A 144 -19.09 1.42 14.86
CA GLU A 144 -19.56 2.11 13.67
C GLU A 144 -19.55 1.19 12.45
N ILE A 145 -18.51 0.35 12.32
CA ILE A 145 -18.44 -0.65 11.25
C ILE A 145 -19.50 -1.74 11.41
N VAL A 146 -19.80 -2.18 12.63
CA VAL A 146 -20.89 -3.15 12.87
C VAL A 146 -22.24 -2.57 12.46
N ARG A 147 -22.48 -1.29 12.75
CA ARG A 147 -23.70 -0.58 12.31
C ARG A 147 -23.79 -0.50 10.79
N LEU A 148 -22.73 -0.03 10.13
CA LEU A 148 -22.68 0.03 8.66
C LEU A 148 -22.85 -1.35 8.02
N SER A 149 -22.21 -2.38 8.57
CA SER A 149 -22.30 -3.75 8.03
C SER A 149 -23.70 -4.34 8.14
N THR A 150 -24.43 -3.98 9.20
CA THR A 150 -25.83 -4.37 9.38
C THR A 150 -26.74 -3.62 8.41
N GLU A 151 -26.47 -2.34 8.18
CA GLU A 151 -27.22 -1.49 7.24
C GLU A 151 -27.03 -1.92 5.77
N PHE A 152 -25.81 -2.30 5.39
CA PHE A 152 -25.48 -2.83 4.06
C PHE A 152 -25.82 -4.33 3.88
N GLY A 153 -26.35 -5.00 4.91
CA GLY A 153 -26.71 -6.43 4.84
C GLY A 153 -25.53 -7.40 4.71
N ILE A 154 -24.31 -6.94 5.03
CA ILE A 154 -23.07 -7.73 4.93
C ILE A 154 -22.94 -8.69 6.12
N GLY A 155 -23.44 -8.28 7.30
CA GLY A 155 -23.50 -9.10 8.50
C GLY A 155 -23.56 -8.28 9.79
N THR A 156 -23.89 -8.93 10.92
CA THR A 156 -24.05 -8.29 12.23
C THR A 156 -22.76 -8.19 13.05
N THR A 157 -21.64 -8.66 12.50
CA THR A 157 -20.36 -8.75 13.20
C THR A 157 -19.25 -8.08 12.40
N PHE A 158 -18.30 -7.44 13.08
CA PHE A 158 -17.10 -6.89 12.47
C PHE A 158 -16.33 -7.92 11.62
N ALA A 159 -16.32 -9.19 12.04
CA ALA A 159 -15.70 -10.28 11.30
C ALA A 159 -16.31 -10.47 9.90
N ALA A 160 -17.63 -10.29 9.73
CA ALA A 160 -18.27 -10.39 8.43
C ALA A 160 -17.80 -9.28 7.49
N PHE A 161 -17.65 -8.05 8.01
CA PHE A 161 -17.09 -6.93 7.28
C PHE A 161 -15.61 -7.14 6.90
N ALA A 162 -14.81 -7.62 7.84
CA ALA A 162 -13.40 -7.93 7.59
C ALA A 162 -13.26 -9.01 6.50
N ILE A 163 -14.07 -10.07 6.56
CA ILE A 163 -14.10 -11.14 5.54
C ILE A 163 -14.54 -10.55 4.19
N PHE A 164 -15.54 -9.67 4.17
CA PHE A 164 -15.96 -8.98 2.96
C PHE A 164 -14.81 -8.21 2.32
N LEU A 165 -14.14 -7.32 3.07
CA LEU A 165 -13.00 -6.54 2.56
C LEU A 165 -11.83 -7.41 2.07
N VAL A 166 -11.53 -8.49 2.78
CA VAL A 166 -10.48 -9.43 2.38
C VAL A 166 -10.85 -10.14 1.07
N THR A 167 -12.11 -10.55 0.93
CA THR A 167 -12.57 -11.33 -0.22
C THR A 167 -12.71 -10.47 -1.48
N THR A 168 -13.15 -9.22 -1.35
CA THR A 168 -13.38 -8.34 -2.51
C THR A 168 -12.09 -7.78 -3.10
N SER A 169 -11.07 -7.52 -2.27
CA SER A 169 -9.93 -6.69 -2.68
C SER A 169 -8.58 -7.37 -2.46
N ALA A 170 -8.38 -8.07 -1.33
CA ALA A 170 -7.04 -8.50 -0.93
C ALA A 170 -6.41 -9.53 -1.89
N LEU A 171 -7.22 -10.43 -2.47
CA LEU A 171 -6.70 -11.48 -3.35
C LEU A 171 -6.19 -10.92 -4.68
N ILE A 172 -6.97 -10.04 -5.29
CA ILE A 172 -6.64 -9.38 -6.55
C ILE A 172 -5.46 -8.42 -6.33
N GLU A 173 -5.51 -7.65 -5.24
CA GLU A 173 -4.49 -6.65 -4.94
C GLU A 173 -3.13 -7.25 -4.62
N SER A 174 -3.10 -8.33 -3.84
CA SER A 174 -1.85 -8.99 -3.48
C SER A 174 -1.16 -9.61 -4.70
N THR A 175 -1.92 -10.24 -5.59
CA THR A 175 -1.38 -10.85 -6.81
C THR A 175 -0.80 -9.78 -7.73
N ALA A 176 -1.57 -8.74 -8.04
CA ALA A 176 -1.07 -7.71 -8.95
C ALA A 176 0.02 -6.82 -8.31
N ALA A 177 0.06 -6.68 -6.97
CA ALA A 177 1.17 -6.02 -6.28
C ALA A 177 2.46 -6.83 -6.38
N GLY A 178 2.37 -8.15 -6.22
CA GLY A 178 3.48 -9.08 -6.46
C GLY A 178 4.03 -8.93 -7.87
N VAL A 179 3.18 -9.13 -8.88
CA VAL A 179 3.56 -9.08 -10.29
C VAL A 179 4.10 -7.71 -10.68
N GLY A 180 3.44 -6.62 -10.29
CA GLY A 180 3.87 -5.25 -10.58
C GLY A 180 5.23 -4.93 -9.97
N THR A 181 5.45 -5.31 -8.70
CA THR A 181 6.74 -5.10 -8.03
C THR A 181 7.85 -5.88 -8.74
N ALA A 182 7.61 -7.15 -9.06
CA ALA A 182 8.59 -7.98 -9.74
C ALA A 182 8.92 -7.46 -11.14
N ALA A 183 7.91 -7.03 -11.91
CA ALA A 183 8.11 -6.49 -13.26
C ALA A 183 8.95 -5.20 -13.23
N VAL A 184 8.57 -4.23 -12.39
CA VAL A 184 9.24 -2.92 -12.37
C VAL A 184 10.66 -3.03 -11.80
N VAL A 185 10.85 -3.73 -10.68
CA VAL A 185 12.18 -3.84 -10.05
C VAL A 185 13.14 -4.64 -10.92
N LYS A 186 12.67 -5.67 -11.64
CA LYS A 186 13.51 -6.45 -12.55
C LYS A 186 13.97 -5.62 -13.75
N VAL A 187 13.09 -4.80 -14.33
CA VAL A 187 13.47 -3.87 -15.40
C VAL A 187 14.47 -2.84 -14.88
N TYR A 188 14.23 -2.27 -13.69
CA TYR A 188 15.16 -1.34 -13.06
C TYR A 188 16.54 -1.96 -12.85
N ASN A 189 16.61 -3.17 -12.30
CA ASN A 189 17.88 -3.89 -12.06
C ASN A 189 18.60 -4.28 -13.36
N LYS A 190 17.88 -4.43 -14.48
CA LYS A 190 18.48 -4.68 -15.79
C LYS A 190 19.10 -3.43 -16.41
N ILE A 191 18.51 -2.25 -16.16
CA ILE A 191 18.98 -0.97 -16.71
C ILE A 191 20.16 -0.41 -15.91
N ASN A 192 20.16 -0.63 -14.59
CA ASN A 192 21.20 -0.13 -13.67
C ASN A 192 22.35 -1.13 -13.42
N ARG A 193 22.41 -2.24 -14.16
CA ARG A 193 23.53 -3.19 -14.18
C ARG A 193 24.49 -2.83 -15.30
#